data_AF-A0A3R6Q5Z2-F1
#
_entry.id   AF-A0A3R6Q5Z2-F1
#
_cell.length_a   1.000
_cell.length_b   1.000
_cell.length_c   1.000
_cell.angle_alpha   90.00
_cell.angle_beta   90.00
_cell.angle_gamma   90.00
#
_symmetry.space_group_name_H-M   'P 1'
#
loop_
_entity.id
_entity.type
_entity.pdbx_description
1 polymer ?
#
loop_
_entity_poly.entity_id
_entity_poly.type
_entity_poly.pdbx_seq_one_letter_code
_entity_poly.pdbx_strand_id
1 'polypeptide(L)'
;MRSKQCFLSVLYMFLCLTLLSMSVDAKPIQVLLLSGANNHDWRSTTPYLERLCEHYPDIRVTITNCPDTLNTEMLKGKDVIVSNWNTFPENTFMWSKESRQTLEQFVRNGGGFVTVHAGSCSNYDWDFFLQLTGGRWGKDTHHGAIEDFEVKVAKEHPITKGITSFQFRDELWESVEWSEGVEVLCTARASSGVDEPIAVVKQLDRGRSFFLVLGHDAEIMQQPMFEKLLIRGIRWTAGKKIK
;
A
#
# COMPACT_ATOMS: atom_id res chain seq x y z
N MET A 1 -49.21 68.06 -22.13
CA MET A 1 -48.09 67.19 -22.58
C MET A 1 -46.83 67.53 -21.80
N ARG A 2 -46.09 66.49 -21.36
CA ARG A 2 -44.79 66.47 -20.66
C ARG A 2 -44.82 66.62 -19.13
N SER A 3 -44.91 65.47 -18.45
CA SER A 3 -44.50 65.26 -17.06
C SER A 3 -42.99 64.99 -16.98
N LYS A 4 -42.34 65.55 -15.96
CA LYS A 4 -40.90 65.43 -15.68
C LYS A 4 -40.60 64.14 -14.92
N GLN A 5 -39.51 63.48 -15.30
CA GLN A 5 -38.97 62.25 -14.72
C GLN A 5 -38.39 62.46 -13.31
N CYS A 6 -38.71 61.56 -12.38
CA CYS A 6 -38.02 61.39 -11.10
C CYS A 6 -36.96 60.29 -11.26
N PHE A 7 -35.69 60.62 -11.04
CA PHE A 7 -34.62 59.64 -10.89
C PHE A 7 -34.63 59.09 -9.45
N LEU A 8 -34.78 57.78 -9.30
CA LEU A 8 -34.42 57.06 -8.07
C LEU A 8 -33.22 56.16 -8.38
N SER A 9 -32.08 56.49 -7.76
CA SER A 9 -30.84 55.74 -7.82
C SER A 9 -30.94 54.55 -6.84
N VAL A 10 -30.97 53.32 -7.34
CA VAL A 10 -30.86 52.11 -6.49
C VAL A 10 -29.42 51.60 -6.58
N LEU A 11 -28.67 51.78 -5.49
CA LEU A 11 -27.31 51.28 -5.31
C LEU A 11 -27.39 49.82 -4.83
N TYR A 12 -27.10 48.86 -5.72
CA TYR A 12 -26.96 47.44 -5.35
C TYR A 12 -25.55 47.20 -4.81
N MET A 13 -25.42 47.07 -3.48
CA MET A 13 -24.19 46.64 -2.83
C MET A 13 -24.13 45.09 -2.86
N PHE A 14 -23.34 44.54 -3.78
CA PHE A 14 -23.04 43.10 -3.82
C PHE A 14 -22.12 42.73 -2.67
N LEU A 15 -22.68 42.13 -1.62
CA LEU A 15 -21.91 41.51 -0.53
C LEU A 15 -21.43 40.13 -1.01
N CYS A 16 -20.24 40.07 -1.61
CA CYS A 16 -19.55 38.81 -1.88
C CYS A 16 -19.06 38.20 -0.56
N LEU A 17 -19.87 37.33 0.04
CA LEU A 17 -19.42 36.42 1.09
C LEU A 17 -18.53 35.33 0.46
N THR A 18 -17.23 35.58 0.43
CA THR A 18 -16.24 34.52 0.18
C THR A 18 -16.21 33.60 1.40
N LEU A 19 -16.94 32.49 1.34
CA LEU A 19 -16.74 31.35 2.24
C LEU A 19 -15.34 30.78 1.96
N LEU A 20 -14.34 31.21 2.73
CA LEU A 20 -13.10 30.45 2.83
C LEU A 20 -13.47 29.09 3.44
N SER A 21 -13.54 28.06 2.60
CA SER A 21 -13.50 26.68 3.08
C SER A 21 -12.14 26.50 3.73
N MET A 22 -12.09 26.57 5.06
CA MET A 22 -10.96 26.03 5.79
C MET A 22 -10.99 24.53 5.52
N SER A 23 -10.08 24.05 4.68
CA SER A 23 -9.83 22.63 4.57
C SER A 23 -9.42 22.17 5.97
N VAL A 24 -10.28 21.40 6.64
CA VAL A 24 -9.86 20.60 7.79
C VAL A 24 -8.75 19.71 7.23
N ASP A 25 -7.50 20.00 7.58
CA ASP A 25 -6.39 19.14 7.20
C ASP A 25 -6.70 17.75 7.74
N ALA A 26 -6.96 16.82 6.82
CA ALA A 26 -7.25 15.45 7.19
C ALA A 26 -6.05 14.92 7.98
N LYS A 27 -6.30 14.31 9.16
CA LYS A 27 -5.22 13.72 9.96
C LYS A 27 -4.35 12.80 9.09
N PRO A 28 -3.01 12.93 9.15
CA PRO A 28 -2.11 12.09 8.37
C PRO A 28 -2.33 10.60 8.67
N ILE A 29 -2.20 9.76 7.64
CA ILE A 29 -2.19 8.30 7.74
C ILE A 29 -1.01 7.90 8.62
N GLN A 30 -1.30 7.17 9.70
CA GLN A 30 -0.30 6.66 10.61
C GLN A 30 0.13 5.26 10.18
N VAL A 31 1.32 5.15 9.62
CA VAL A 31 1.93 3.90 9.16
C VAL A 31 2.84 3.32 10.25
N LEU A 32 2.71 2.01 10.51
CA LEU A 32 3.73 1.22 11.18
C LEU A 32 4.48 0.38 10.14
N LEU A 33 5.76 0.68 9.91
CA LEU A 33 6.63 -0.06 9.01
C LEU A 33 7.35 -1.19 9.77
N LEU A 34 7.14 -2.43 9.33
CA LEU A 34 7.82 -3.61 9.86
C LEU A 34 9.17 -3.78 9.16
N SER A 35 10.23 -3.86 9.95
CA SER A 35 11.63 -3.98 9.52
C SER A 35 12.39 -4.89 10.51
N GLY A 36 13.70 -5.04 10.34
CA GLY A 36 14.59 -5.72 11.30
C GLY A 36 15.12 -7.08 10.84
N ALA A 37 14.43 -7.73 9.90
CA ALA A 37 14.87 -8.94 9.22
C ALA A 37 14.18 -9.05 7.86
N ASN A 38 14.93 -9.48 6.85
CA ASN A 38 14.47 -9.73 5.49
C ASN A 38 15.61 -10.47 4.76
N ASN A 39 15.30 -11.39 3.86
CA ASN A 39 16.29 -12.02 2.97
C ASN A 39 16.88 -11.03 1.94
N HIS A 40 16.24 -9.89 1.70
CA HIS A 40 16.78 -8.77 0.91
C HIS A 40 17.47 -7.73 1.81
N ASP A 41 18.13 -6.75 1.21
CA ASP A 41 18.85 -5.68 1.94
C ASP A 41 17.89 -4.66 2.59
N TRP A 42 17.23 -5.09 3.67
CA TRP A 42 16.30 -4.25 4.43
C TRP A 42 16.97 -3.04 5.07
N ARG A 43 18.29 -3.06 5.26
CA ARG A 43 19.03 -1.89 5.78
C ARG A 43 19.04 -0.76 4.77
N SER A 44 18.88 -1.06 3.48
CA SER A 44 18.71 -0.07 2.41
C SER A 44 17.23 0.18 2.09
N THR A 45 16.40 -0.87 2.00
CA THR A 45 14.99 -0.69 1.61
C THR A 45 14.14 -0.03 2.70
N THR A 46 14.36 -0.32 3.99
CA THR A 46 13.57 0.31 5.07
C THR A 46 13.76 1.84 5.10
N PRO A 47 14.99 2.39 5.11
CA PRO A 47 15.17 3.85 5.05
C PRO A 47 14.64 4.47 3.76
N TYR A 48 14.67 3.75 2.63
CA TYR A 48 14.05 4.23 1.40
C TYR A 48 12.53 4.34 1.55
N LEU A 49 11.87 3.29 2.03
CA LEU A 49 10.41 3.26 2.23
C LEU A 49 9.94 4.31 3.23
N GLU A 50 10.69 4.53 4.31
CA GLU A 50 10.43 5.60 5.28
C GLU A 50 10.48 6.97 4.59
N ARG A 51 11.60 7.31 3.92
CA ARG A 51 11.73 8.60 3.22
C ARG A 51 10.67 8.79 2.13
N LEU A 52 10.36 7.73 1.39
CA LEU A 52 9.33 7.75 0.35
C LEU A 52 7.97 8.09 0.93
N CYS A 53 7.58 7.43 2.02
CA CYS A 53 6.31 7.69 2.70
C CYS A 53 6.28 9.10 3.30
N GLU A 54 7.33 9.51 4.00
CA GLU A 54 7.41 10.82 4.66
C GLU A 54 7.55 12.00 3.68
N HIS A 55 7.94 11.75 2.43
CA HIS A 55 7.85 12.74 1.36
C HIS A 55 6.40 13.25 1.17
N TYR A 56 5.41 12.41 1.46
CA TYR A 56 4.00 12.78 1.35
C TYR A 56 3.47 13.36 2.67
N PRO A 57 2.94 14.60 2.66
CA PRO A 57 2.54 15.30 3.89
C PRO A 57 1.38 14.62 4.62
N ASP A 58 0.60 13.78 3.93
CA ASP A 58 -0.52 13.03 4.48
C ASP A 58 -0.12 11.66 5.06
N ILE A 59 1.17 11.31 5.15
CA ILE A 59 1.65 10.04 5.70
C ILE A 59 2.68 10.31 6.80
N ARG A 60 2.63 9.54 7.90
CA ARG A 60 3.63 9.52 8.96
C ARG A 60 4.04 8.09 9.24
N VAL A 61 5.33 7.84 9.41
CA VAL A 61 5.87 6.51 9.62
C VAL A 61 6.42 6.38 11.04
N THR A 62 6.17 5.23 11.65
CA THR A 62 6.96 4.72 12.76
C THR A 62 7.48 3.36 12.38
N ILE A 63 8.71 3.02 12.77
CA ILE A 63 9.34 1.75 12.45
C ILE A 63 9.36 0.85 13.69
N THR A 64 9.10 -0.44 13.50
CA THR A 64 9.52 -1.47 14.46
C THR A 64 10.49 -2.44 13.80
N ASN A 65 11.57 -2.76 14.51
CA ASN A 65 12.52 -3.81 14.12
C ASN A 65 12.23 -5.16 14.80
N CYS A 66 11.17 -5.23 15.61
CA CYS A 66 10.74 -6.44 16.30
C CYS A 66 9.23 -6.70 16.07
N PRO A 67 8.79 -7.00 14.82
CA PRO A 67 7.38 -7.19 14.50
C PRO A 67 6.68 -8.30 15.29
N ASP A 68 7.43 -9.28 15.78
CA ASP A 68 6.97 -10.35 16.65
C ASP A 68 6.49 -9.89 18.02
N THR A 69 6.83 -8.67 18.44
CA THR A 69 6.38 -8.08 19.71
C THR A 69 5.14 -7.17 19.55
N LEU A 70 4.52 -7.18 18.36
CA LEU A 70 3.32 -6.40 18.08
C LEU A 70 2.24 -6.60 19.15
N ASN A 71 1.75 -5.49 19.67
CA ASN A 71 0.72 -5.45 20.71
C ASN A 71 -0.21 -4.25 20.48
N THR A 72 -1.27 -4.18 21.28
CA THR A 72 -2.32 -3.17 21.12
C THR A 72 -1.78 -1.73 21.26
N GLU A 73 -0.80 -1.48 22.13
CA GLU A 73 -0.23 -0.14 22.29
C GLU A 73 0.59 0.28 21.07
N MET A 74 1.33 -0.63 20.44
CA MET A 74 2.06 -0.34 19.19
C MET A 74 1.12 0.02 18.03
N LEU A 75 -0.06 -0.61 17.97
CA LEU A 75 -1.06 -0.38 16.92
C LEU A 75 -2.03 0.76 17.24
N LYS A 76 -1.96 1.33 18.45
CA LYS A 76 -2.84 2.41 18.88
C LYS A 76 -2.67 3.63 17.97
N GLY A 77 -3.75 4.01 17.31
CA GLY A 77 -3.78 5.15 16.40
C GLY A 77 -3.08 4.90 15.06
N LYS A 78 -2.67 3.66 14.74
CA LYS A 78 -2.19 3.29 13.41
C LYS A 78 -3.37 3.06 12.48
N ASP A 79 -3.20 3.47 11.22
CA ASP A 79 -4.17 3.22 10.15
C ASP A 79 -3.72 2.03 9.28
N VAL A 80 -2.41 1.90 9.05
CA VAL A 80 -1.83 0.92 8.12
C VAL A 80 -0.55 0.32 8.70
N ILE A 81 -0.36 -0.98 8.49
CA ILE A 81 0.93 -1.65 8.66
C ILE A 81 1.54 -1.87 7.27
N VAL A 82 2.82 -1.53 7.08
CA VAL A 82 3.58 -1.85 5.87
C VAL A 82 4.62 -2.90 6.23
N SER A 83 4.60 -4.06 5.58
CA SER A 83 5.55 -5.14 5.79
C SER A 83 6.70 -5.06 4.79
N ASN A 84 7.89 -4.73 5.30
CA ASN A 84 9.19 -4.94 4.66
C ASN A 84 10.00 -5.97 5.45
N TRP A 85 9.32 -6.95 6.04
CA TRP A 85 9.91 -7.88 6.99
C TRP A 85 9.58 -9.33 6.65
N ASN A 86 10.58 -10.21 6.77
CA ASN A 86 10.39 -11.65 6.71
C ASN A 86 11.52 -12.41 7.40
N THR A 87 11.36 -13.73 7.48
CA THR A 87 12.35 -14.67 8.03
C THR A 87 12.68 -15.79 7.04
N PHE A 88 12.47 -15.55 5.75
CA PHE A 88 12.77 -16.50 4.68
C PHE A 88 14.29 -16.67 4.50
N PRO A 89 14.79 -17.84 4.06
CA PRO A 89 14.07 -19.10 3.86
C PRO A 89 13.88 -19.92 5.13
N GLU A 90 14.60 -19.62 6.21
CA GLU A 90 14.66 -20.47 7.39
C GLU A 90 13.29 -20.58 8.09
N ASN A 91 12.52 -19.50 8.10
CA ASN A 91 11.20 -19.38 8.74
C ASN A 91 11.20 -19.87 10.20
N THR A 92 12.34 -19.79 10.87
CA THR A 92 12.56 -20.36 12.22
C THR A 92 11.92 -19.55 13.33
N PHE A 93 11.43 -18.35 13.01
CA PHE A 93 10.90 -17.41 13.98
C PHE A 93 9.40 -17.21 13.79
N MET A 94 8.64 -17.68 14.77
CA MET A 94 7.19 -17.59 14.81
C MET A 94 6.75 -16.44 15.70
N TRP A 95 5.83 -15.62 15.20
CA TRP A 95 5.21 -14.59 16.02
C TRP A 95 4.42 -15.20 17.17
N SER A 96 4.42 -14.52 18.32
CA SER A 96 3.65 -14.95 19.48
C SER A 96 2.15 -15.00 19.16
N LYS A 97 1.40 -15.86 19.85
CA LYS A 97 -0.06 -15.94 19.70
C LYS A 97 -0.74 -14.58 19.95
N GLU A 98 -0.23 -13.81 20.91
CA GLU A 98 -0.75 -12.48 21.25
C GLU A 98 -0.53 -11.48 20.10
N SER A 99 0.66 -11.50 19.49
CA SER A 99 1.00 -10.62 18.36
C SER A 99 0.16 -10.96 17.13
N ARG A 100 -0.02 -12.27 16.87
CA ARG A 100 -0.91 -12.76 15.80
C ARG A 100 -2.34 -12.26 16.02
N GLN A 101 -2.92 -12.50 17.20
CA GLN A 101 -4.28 -12.06 17.55
C GLN A 101 -4.45 -10.54 17.47
N THR A 102 -3.44 -9.79 17.91
CA THR A 102 -3.42 -8.32 17.82
C THR A 102 -3.50 -7.87 16.36
N LEU A 103 -2.69 -8.46 15.47
CA LEU A 103 -2.71 -8.15 14.05
C LEU A 103 -4.05 -8.52 13.40
N GLU A 104 -4.61 -9.70 13.69
CA GLU A 104 -5.95 -10.07 13.18
C GLU A 104 -6.99 -9.04 13.60
N GLN A 105 -7.03 -8.71 14.90
CA GLN A 105 -8.04 -7.80 15.44
C GLN A 105 -7.91 -6.39 14.86
N PHE A 106 -6.69 -5.91 14.63
CA PHE A 106 -6.42 -4.65 13.96
C PHE A 106 -7.02 -4.61 12.55
N VAL A 107 -6.76 -5.63 11.74
CA VAL A 107 -7.27 -5.73 10.37
C VAL A 107 -8.79 -5.87 10.37
N ARG A 108 -9.35 -6.77 11.18
CA ARG A 108 -10.81 -6.95 11.31
C ARG A 108 -11.53 -5.68 11.76
N ASN A 109 -10.82 -4.79 12.45
CA ASN A 109 -11.35 -3.50 12.89
C ASN A 109 -11.20 -2.36 11.88
N GLY A 110 -10.69 -2.63 10.68
CA GLY A 110 -10.56 -1.64 9.62
C GLY A 110 -9.13 -1.17 9.37
N GLY A 111 -8.14 -1.73 10.09
CA GLY A 111 -6.73 -1.50 9.82
C GLY A 111 -6.32 -2.00 8.44
N GLY A 112 -5.42 -1.27 7.79
CA GLY A 112 -4.84 -1.62 6.50
C GLY A 112 -3.55 -2.45 6.64
N PHE A 113 -3.27 -3.32 5.68
CA PHE A 113 -1.99 -4.03 5.61
C PHE A 113 -1.40 -3.95 4.20
N VAL A 114 -0.15 -3.53 4.08
CA VAL A 114 0.54 -3.41 2.80
C VAL A 114 1.75 -4.32 2.84
N THR A 115 1.88 -5.21 1.85
CA THR A 115 3.08 -6.03 1.67
C THR A 115 3.91 -5.45 0.54
N VAL A 116 5.22 -5.34 0.78
CA VAL A 116 6.21 -4.97 -0.25
C VAL A 116 7.09 -6.19 -0.50
N HIS A 117 7.11 -6.66 -1.75
CA HIS A 117 7.98 -7.73 -2.22
C HIS A 117 8.01 -8.93 -1.26
N ALA A 118 9.19 -9.32 -0.76
CA ALA A 118 9.36 -10.43 0.18
C ALA A 118 8.76 -10.23 1.58
N GLY A 119 8.10 -9.11 1.87
CA GLY A 119 7.43 -8.85 3.15
C GLY A 119 6.29 -9.81 3.50
N SER A 120 5.90 -10.71 2.59
CA SER A 120 4.94 -11.80 2.82
C SER A 120 5.57 -13.12 3.27
N CYS A 121 6.89 -13.27 3.18
CA CYS A 121 7.55 -14.58 3.22
C CYS A 121 7.88 -15.04 4.65
N SER A 122 6.87 -15.10 5.51
CA SER A 122 7.00 -15.54 6.91
C SER A 122 5.69 -16.16 7.42
N ASN A 123 5.71 -16.71 8.63
CA ASN A 123 4.51 -17.24 9.32
C ASN A 123 3.71 -18.24 8.46
N TYR A 124 4.41 -19.18 7.83
CA TYR A 124 3.80 -20.12 6.88
C TYR A 124 2.75 -21.05 7.51
N ASP A 125 2.83 -21.25 8.84
CA ASP A 125 1.92 -22.05 9.66
C ASP A 125 0.60 -21.31 10.01
N TRP A 126 0.46 -20.05 9.62
CA TRP A 126 -0.65 -19.20 9.99
C TRP A 126 -1.47 -18.80 8.76
N ASP A 127 -2.53 -19.56 8.46
CA ASP A 127 -3.35 -19.36 7.26
C ASP A 127 -3.91 -17.93 7.11
N PHE A 128 -4.24 -17.27 8.22
CA PHE A 128 -4.69 -15.88 8.19
C PHE A 128 -3.60 -14.95 7.64
N PHE A 129 -2.32 -15.24 7.85
CA PHE A 129 -1.24 -14.41 7.30
C PHE A 129 -1.20 -14.46 5.78
N LEU A 130 -1.38 -15.63 5.16
CA LEU A 130 -1.53 -15.75 3.70
C LEU A 130 -2.78 -14.99 3.21
N GLN A 131 -3.90 -15.09 3.93
CA GLN A 131 -5.09 -14.31 3.61
C GLN A 131 -4.85 -12.81 3.72
N LEU A 132 -4.07 -12.39 4.71
CA LEU A 132 -3.70 -11.01 4.96
C LEU A 132 -2.79 -10.45 3.87
N THR A 133 -1.70 -11.13 3.55
CA THR A 133 -0.74 -10.69 2.53
C THR A 133 -1.28 -10.86 1.12
N GLY A 134 -2.30 -11.70 0.92
CA GLY A 134 -2.90 -11.98 -0.39
C GLY A 134 -2.07 -12.95 -1.25
N GLY A 135 -0.76 -12.99 -1.07
CA GLY A 135 0.11 -14.01 -1.64
C GLY A 135 1.40 -14.13 -0.84
N ARG A 136 2.22 -15.13 -1.15
CA ARG A 136 3.56 -15.31 -0.58
C ARG A 136 4.47 -16.10 -1.53
N TRP A 137 5.77 -16.09 -1.23
CA TRP A 137 6.70 -17.02 -1.85
C TRP A 137 6.35 -18.47 -1.46
N GLY A 138 5.73 -19.21 -2.38
CA GLY A 138 5.32 -20.59 -2.21
C GLY A 138 6.42 -21.59 -2.58
N LYS A 139 6.09 -22.88 -2.48
CA LYS A 139 7.01 -23.98 -2.80
C LYS A 139 7.49 -23.94 -4.26
N ASP A 140 6.59 -23.62 -5.18
CA ASP A 140 6.87 -23.62 -6.62
C ASP A 140 7.24 -22.22 -7.15
N THR A 141 7.24 -21.22 -6.26
CA THR A 141 7.61 -19.85 -6.61
C THR A 141 9.09 -19.75 -6.93
N HIS A 142 9.41 -19.04 -8.00
CA HIS A 142 10.75 -18.80 -8.48
C HIS A 142 10.81 -17.44 -9.20
N HIS A 143 12.00 -16.98 -9.55
CA HIS A 143 12.19 -15.79 -10.37
C HIS A 143 13.41 -15.94 -11.27
N GLY A 144 13.44 -15.17 -12.37
CA GLY A 144 14.59 -15.03 -13.25
C GLY A 144 15.62 -14.01 -12.73
N ALA A 145 16.49 -13.53 -13.63
CA ALA A 145 17.37 -12.41 -13.32
C ALA A 145 16.59 -11.08 -13.29
N ILE A 146 17.21 -10.01 -12.76
CA ILE A 146 16.67 -8.65 -12.89
C ILE A 146 16.62 -8.24 -14.36
N GLU A 147 15.42 -8.02 -14.88
CA GLU A 147 15.17 -7.66 -16.27
C GLU A 147 14.05 -6.64 -16.42
N ASP A 148 13.94 -6.06 -17.62
CA ASP A 148 12.86 -5.14 -17.97
C ASP A 148 11.66 -5.92 -18.51
N PHE A 149 10.47 -5.64 -17.99
CA PHE A 149 9.21 -6.23 -18.44
C PHE A 149 8.07 -5.22 -18.47
N GLU A 150 7.05 -5.50 -19.29
CA GLU A 150 5.84 -4.69 -19.33
C GLU A 150 4.86 -5.13 -18.24
N VAL A 151 4.48 -4.18 -17.39
CA VAL A 151 3.36 -4.33 -16.45
C VAL A 151 2.10 -3.76 -17.10
N LYS A 152 1.02 -4.56 -17.12
CA LYS A 152 -0.29 -4.20 -17.65
C LYS A 152 -1.30 -4.03 -16.54
N VAL A 153 -2.21 -3.07 -16.68
CA VAL A 153 -3.36 -2.93 -15.79
C VAL A 153 -4.41 -3.97 -16.18
N ALA A 154 -4.71 -4.89 -15.27
CA ALA A 154 -5.70 -5.94 -15.45
C ALA A 154 -7.10 -5.51 -15.00
N LYS A 155 -7.19 -4.54 -14.08
CA LYS A 155 -8.47 -4.06 -13.54
C LYS A 155 -8.44 -2.58 -13.18
N GLU A 156 -9.54 -1.90 -13.51
CA GLU A 156 -9.82 -0.53 -13.07
C GLU A 156 -10.05 -0.50 -11.56
N HIS A 157 -9.22 0.24 -10.84
CA HIS A 157 -9.27 0.35 -9.40
C HIS A 157 -8.75 1.74 -8.98
N PRO A 158 -9.17 2.32 -7.84
CA PRO A 158 -8.63 3.59 -7.37
C PRO A 158 -7.09 3.67 -7.37
N ILE A 159 -6.40 2.55 -7.09
CA ILE A 159 -4.93 2.46 -7.15
C ILE A 159 -4.41 2.62 -8.58
N THR A 160 -5.03 1.94 -9.55
CA THR A 160 -4.62 1.92 -10.96
C THR A 160 -5.21 3.06 -11.80
N LYS A 161 -6.06 3.90 -11.22
CA LYS A 161 -6.75 4.97 -11.96
C LYS A 161 -5.78 5.86 -12.75
N GLY A 162 -5.99 5.91 -14.07
CA GLY A 162 -5.19 6.71 -15.01
C GLY A 162 -3.78 6.16 -15.26
N ILE A 163 -3.47 4.95 -14.80
CA ILE A 163 -2.24 4.23 -15.15
C ILE A 163 -2.55 3.37 -16.38
N THR A 164 -1.73 3.52 -17.42
CA THR A 164 -1.67 2.59 -18.56
C THR A 164 -0.57 1.56 -18.34
N SER A 165 -0.36 0.64 -19.28
CA SER A 165 0.82 -0.23 -19.26
C SER A 165 2.12 0.58 -19.16
N PHE A 166 3.11 0.03 -18.47
CA PHE A 166 4.41 0.67 -18.25
C PHE A 166 5.54 -0.37 -18.23
N GLN A 167 6.75 0.07 -18.59
CA GLN A 167 7.95 -0.75 -18.42
C GLN A 167 8.46 -0.63 -16.99
N PHE A 168 8.96 -1.73 -16.45
CA PHE A 168 9.52 -1.79 -15.11
C PHE A 168 10.69 -2.78 -15.07
N ARG A 169 11.73 -2.45 -14.30
CA ARG A 169 12.92 -3.30 -14.12
C ARG A 169 12.89 -3.97 -12.74
N ASP A 170 12.84 -5.30 -12.67
CA ASP A 170 12.83 -6.04 -11.40
C ASP A 170 13.15 -7.54 -11.62
N GLU A 171 13.14 -8.32 -10.54
CA GLU A 171 12.90 -9.77 -10.67
C GLU A 171 11.40 -10.04 -10.75
N LEU A 172 10.98 -10.75 -11.80
CA LEU A 172 9.60 -11.19 -11.94
C LEU A 172 9.40 -12.51 -11.19
N TRP A 173 8.59 -12.49 -10.13
CA TRP A 173 8.17 -13.71 -9.46
C TRP A 173 7.16 -14.47 -10.33
N GLU A 174 7.42 -15.76 -10.52
CA GLU A 174 6.56 -16.71 -11.24
C GLU A 174 6.01 -17.74 -10.25
N SER A 175 4.78 -18.22 -10.50
CA SER A 175 4.13 -19.26 -9.68
C SER A 175 4.02 -18.89 -8.19
N VAL A 176 3.65 -17.64 -7.89
CA VAL A 176 3.38 -17.15 -6.53
C VAL A 176 2.20 -17.93 -5.92
N GLU A 177 2.31 -18.28 -4.63
CA GLU A 177 1.19 -18.87 -3.89
C GLU A 177 0.20 -17.77 -3.50
N TRP A 178 -0.94 -17.71 -4.21
CA TRP A 178 -2.00 -16.74 -3.98
C TRP A 178 -3.06 -17.24 -3.01
N SER A 179 -3.56 -16.34 -2.16
CA SER A 179 -4.75 -16.56 -1.36
C SER A 179 -6.00 -16.53 -2.25
N GLU A 180 -7.00 -17.36 -1.94
CA GLU A 180 -8.28 -17.35 -2.65
C GLU A 180 -8.96 -15.96 -2.59
N GLY A 181 -9.54 -15.50 -3.69
CA GLY A 181 -10.34 -14.27 -3.72
C GLY A 181 -9.54 -12.96 -3.70
N VAL A 182 -8.23 -13.00 -3.99
CA VAL A 182 -7.48 -11.78 -4.32
C VAL A 182 -7.99 -11.16 -5.62
N GLU A 183 -7.99 -9.83 -5.66
CA GLU A 183 -8.27 -9.06 -6.85
C GLU A 183 -6.96 -8.60 -7.48
N VAL A 184 -6.68 -9.06 -8.70
CA VAL A 184 -5.49 -8.69 -9.47
C VAL A 184 -5.70 -7.34 -10.16
N LEU A 185 -4.83 -6.38 -9.85
CA LEU A 185 -4.86 -5.02 -10.41
C LEU A 185 -3.90 -4.86 -11.58
N CYS A 186 -2.72 -5.46 -11.48
CA CYS A 186 -1.68 -5.43 -12.50
C CYS A 186 -1.11 -6.83 -12.73
N THR A 187 -0.68 -7.12 -13.95
CA THR A 187 0.03 -8.34 -14.32
C THR A 187 1.28 -8.05 -15.16
N ALA A 188 2.22 -8.98 -15.20
CA ALA A 188 3.34 -8.98 -16.13
C ALA A 188 3.46 -10.35 -16.81
N ARG A 189 3.82 -10.34 -18.10
CA ARG A 189 3.96 -11.55 -18.91
C ARG A 189 5.33 -12.19 -18.63
N ALA A 190 5.35 -13.33 -17.96
CA ALA A 190 6.56 -14.08 -17.68
C ALA A 190 7.11 -14.79 -18.93
N SER A 191 8.39 -15.18 -18.87
CA SER A 191 9.09 -15.89 -19.94
C SER A 191 8.45 -17.25 -20.27
N SER A 192 7.85 -17.89 -19.27
CA SER A 192 7.03 -19.10 -19.38
C SER A 192 5.75 -18.90 -20.20
N GLY A 193 5.36 -17.65 -20.44
CA GLY A 193 4.10 -17.32 -21.09
C GLY A 193 2.90 -17.41 -20.16
N VAL A 194 3.08 -17.15 -18.87
CA VAL A 194 2.01 -16.93 -17.89
C VAL A 194 1.94 -15.44 -17.56
N ASP A 195 0.73 -14.90 -17.36
CA ASP A 195 0.56 -13.54 -16.84
C ASP A 195 0.54 -13.60 -15.31
N GLU A 196 1.62 -13.14 -14.68
CA GLU A 196 1.81 -13.19 -13.24
C GLU A 196 1.25 -11.94 -12.57
N PRO A 197 0.51 -12.05 -11.45
CA PRO A 197 0.02 -10.88 -10.73
C PRO A 197 1.15 -10.06 -10.09
N ILE A 198 1.10 -8.75 -10.28
CA ILE A 198 2.12 -7.79 -9.81
C ILE A 198 1.63 -6.95 -8.64
N ALA A 199 0.35 -6.58 -8.69
CA ALA A 199 -0.29 -5.76 -7.67
C ALA A 199 -1.67 -6.36 -7.40
N VAL A 200 -1.91 -6.78 -6.16
CA VAL A 200 -3.18 -7.40 -5.77
C VAL A 200 -3.76 -6.72 -4.54
N VAL A 201 -5.08 -6.75 -4.41
CA VAL A 201 -5.79 -6.28 -3.23
C VAL A 201 -6.72 -7.35 -2.69
N LYS A 202 -7.03 -7.27 -1.39
CA LYS A 202 -8.04 -8.11 -0.76
C LYS A 202 -8.78 -7.34 0.34
N GLN A 203 -10.08 -7.56 0.44
CA GLN A 203 -10.90 -7.08 1.56
C GLN A 203 -10.96 -8.19 2.62
N LEU A 204 -10.71 -7.83 3.88
CA LEU A 204 -10.71 -8.75 5.02
C LEU A 204 -11.57 -8.15 6.13
N ASP A 205 -12.81 -8.61 6.24
CA ASP A 205 -13.83 -7.98 7.09
C ASP A 205 -13.93 -6.46 6.78
N ARG A 206 -13.61 -5.61 7.75
CA ARG A 206 -13.56 -4.15 7.57
C ARG A 206 -12.21 -3.64 7.06
N GLY A 207 -11.17 -4.46 7.17
CA GLY A 207 -9.81 -4.14 6.76
C GLY A 207 -9.54 -4.40 5.30
N ARG A 208 -8.40 -3.92 4.83
CA ARG A 208 -7.96 -4.02 3.45
C ARG A 208 -6.49 -4.37 3.40
N SER A 209 -6.12 -5.23 2.46
CA SER A 209 -4.72 -5.48 2.16
C SER A 209 -4.36 -5.20 0.71
N PHE A 210 -3.12 -4.78 0.52
CA PHE A 210 -2.52 -4.53 -0.78
C PHE A 210 -1.13 -5.18 -0.80
N PHE A 211 -0.86 -5.98 -1.83
CA PHE A 211 0.46 -6.56 -2.04
C PHE A 211 1.00 -6.08 -3.36
N LEU A 212 2.15 -5.39 -3.28
CA LEU A 212 2.98 -5.04 -4.41
C LEU A 212 4.16 -6.01 -4.45
N VAL A 213 4.17 -6.87 -5.48
CA VAL A 213 5.23 -7.88 -5.69
C VAL A 213 6.55 -7.21 -6.09
N LEU A 214 6.49 -6.06 -6.77
CA LEU A 214 7.69 -5.29 -7.15
C LEU A 214 8.46 -4.79 -5.93
N GLY A 215 9.74 -4.47 -6.15
CA GLY A 215 10.61 -3.80 -5.19
C GLY A 215 11.65 -4.71 -4.56
N HIS A 216 12.44 -5.41 -5.37
CA HIS A 216 13.52 -6.29 -4.87
C HIS A 216 14.55 -5.56 -3.98
N ASP A 217 14.95 -4.35 -4.36
CA ASP A 217 15.94 -3.55 -3.64
C ASP A 217 15.65 -2.04 -3.69
N ALA A 218 16.46 -1.26 -2.98
CA ALA A 218 16.27 0.18 -2.87
C ALA A 218 16.54 0.96 -4.16
N GLU A 219 17.27 0.40 -5.13
CA GLU A 219 17.47 1.00 -6.45
C GLU A 219 16.21 0.83 -7.30
N ILE A 220 15.69 -0.40 -7.36
CA ILE A 220 14.47 -0.75 -8.09
C ILE A 220 13.26 0.03 -7.54
N MET A 221 13.16 0.18 -6.22
CA MET A 221 12.08 0.92 -5.59
C MET A 221 12.04 2.41 -5.99
N GLN A 222 13.15 2.99 -6.47
CA GLN A 222 13.19 4.39 -6.94
C GLN A 222 12.44 4.63 -8.26
N GLN A 223 12.02 3.57 -8.96
CA GLN A 223 11.25 3.71 -10.19
C GLN A 223 9.89 4.38 -9.92
N PRO A 224 9.47 5.39 -10.71
CA PRO A 224 8.27 6.18 -10.41
C PRO A 224 6.96 5.38 -10.26
N MET A 225 6.86 4.24 -10.93
CA MET A 225 5.68 3.40 -10.85
C MET A 225 5.61 2.55 -9.58
N PHE A 226 6.74 2.20 -8.97
CA PHE A 226 6.78 1.60 -7.64
C PHE A 226 6.21 2.58 -6.61
N GLU A 227 6.77 3.80 -6.56
CA GLU A 227 6.30 4.87 -5.68
C GLU A 227 4.80 5.11 -5.83
N LYS A 228 4.35 5.30 -7.07
CA LYS A 228 2.94 5.62 -7.35
C LYS A 228 2.02 4.50 -6.87
N LEU A 229 2.33 3.24 -7.15
CA LEU A 229 1.51 2.11 -6.74
C LEU A 229 1.52 1.92 -5.23
N LEU A 230 2.69 1.99 -4.58
CA LEU A 230 2.84 1.82 -3.15
C LEU A 230 2.06 2.88 -2.37
N ILE A 231 2.24 4.16 -2.71
CA ILE A 231 1.59 5.28 -2.00
C ILE A 231 0.08 5.24 -2.19
N ARG A 232 -0.39 4.90 -3.40
CA ARG A 232 -1.83 4.71 -3.64
C ARG A 232 -2.37 3.49 -2.89
N GLY A 233 -1.59 2.42 -2.79
CA GLY A 233 -1.89 1.23 -1.99
C GLY A 233 -2.08 1.57 -0.51
N ILE A 234 -1.13 2.29 0.09
CA ILE A 234 -1.21 2.77 1.48
C ILE A 234 -2.46 3.64 1.69
N ARG A 235 -2.72 4.60 0.81
CA ARG A 235 -3.92 5.46 0.91
C ARG A 235 -5.22 4.67 0.81
N TRP A 236 -5.26 3.69 -0.10
CA TRP A 236 -6.42 2.83 -0.30
C TRP A 236 -6.68 1.97 0.92
N THR A 237 -5.67 1.27 1.45
CA THR A 237 -5.84 0.40 2.63
C THR A 237 -6.23 1.21 3.87
N ALA A 238 -5.68 2.43 4.03
CA ALA A 238 -6.05 3.39 5.08
C ALA A 238 -7.49 3.96 4.95
N GLY A 239 -8.19 3.70 3.84
CA GLY A 239 -9.51 4.26 3.58
C GLY A 239 -9.55 5.74 3.29
N LYS A 240 -8.43 6.31 2.86
CA LYS A 240 -8.38 7.70 2.41
C LYS A 240 -8.73 7.78 0.92
N LYS A 241 -9.17 8.96 0.49
CA LYS A 241 -9.35 9.25 -0.93
C LYS A 241 -7.99 9.22 -1.62
N ILE A 242 -7.90 8.50 -2.73
CA ILE A 242 -6.73 8.51 -3.59
C ILE A 242 -6.85 9.74 -4.50
N LYS A 243 -5.82 10.60 -4.46
CA LYS A 243 -5.70 11.77 -5.34
C LYS A 243 -5.02 11.38 -6.65
#